data_AF-J9F5R1-F1
#
_entry.id   AF-J9F5R1-F1
#
_cell.length_a   1.000
_cell.length_b   1.000
_cell.length_c   1.000
_cell.angle_alpha   90.00
_cell.angle_beta   90.00
_cell.angle_gamma   90.00
#
_symmetry.space_group_name_H-M   'P 1'
#
loop_
_entity.id
_entity.type
_entity.pdbx_description
1 polymer ?
#
loop_
_entity_poly.entity_id
_entity_poly.type
_entity_poly.pdbx_seq_one_letter_code
_entity_poly.pdbx_strand_id
1 'polypeptide(L)' 'MVSEMDVGEDYFCIDSKPIEVCRIARSKRCSMGKKDYKKAPGVGYCASQSMYYYGS' A
#
# COMPACT_ATOMS: atom_id res chain seq x y z
N MET A 1 8.15 3.01 9.42
CA MET A 1 7.61 2.29 10.59
C MET A 1 6.50 3.14 11.17
N VAL A 2 5.47 2.53 11.76
CA VAL A 2 4.42 3.29 12.48
C VAL A 2 5.06 3.83 13.76
N SER A 3 4.99 5.15 13.96
CA SER A 3 5.65 5.84 15.07
C SER A 3 4.86 5.72 16.38
N GLU A 4 3.53 5.60 16.27
CA GLU A 4 2.61 5.55 17.39
C GLU A 4 1.35 4.76 17.00
N MET A 5 0.84 3.99 17.95
CA MET A 5 -0.45 3.28 17.83
C MET A 5 -1.51 4.12 18.57
N ASP A 6 -2.76 4.07 18.10
CA ASP A 6 -3.86 4.80 18.74
C ASP A 6 -3.97 4.41 20.22
N VAL A 7 -3.94 5.39 21.12
CA VAL A 7 -3.92 5.16 22.57
C VAL A 7 -5.36 5.06 23.06
N GLY A 8 -5.77 3.87 23.54
CA GLY A 8 -7.12 3.65 24.08
C GLY A 8 -7.69 2.25 23.82
N GLU A 9 -7.11 1.51 22.88
CA GLU A 9 -7.54 0.14 22.57
C GLU A 9 -6.74 -0.89 23.37
N ASP A 10 -7.44 -1.84 24.00
CA ASP A 10 -6.83 -2.92 24.80
C ASP A 10 -6.30 -4.07 23.92
N TYR A 11 -6.77 -4.14 22.66
CA TYR A 11 -6.39 -5.16 21.67
C TYR A 11 -6.24 -4.57 20.27
N PHE A 12 -5.15 -4.92 19.59
CA PHE A 12 -4.92 -4.54 18.20
C PHE A 12 -4.89 -5.79 17.32
N CYS A 13 -5.91 -5.95 16.48
CA CYS A 13 -5.94 -7.02 15.47
C CYS A 13 -5.11 -6.60 14.26
N ILE A 14 -3.85 -7.03 14.22
CA ILE A 14 -2.99 -6.84 13.05
C ILE A 14 -3.19 -7.99 12.08
N ASP A 15 -4.09 -7.78 11.13
CA ASP A 15 -4.26 -8.70 9.99
C ASP A 15 -3.22 -8.39 8.91
N SER A 16 -2.31 -9.35 8.69
CA SER A 16 -1.34 -9.29 7.60
C SER A 16 -2.00 -9.72 6.28
N LYS A 17 -2.74 -8.82 5.64
CA LYS A 17 -3.18 -9.04 4.26
C LYS A 17 -1.98 -8.91 3.30
N PRO A 18 -1.89 -9.77 2.26
CA PRO A 18 -0.84 -9.68 1.25
C PRO A 18 -0.78 -8.28 0.63
N ILE A 19 0.45 -7.80 0.38
CA ILE A 19 0.66 -6.42 -0.07
C ILE A 19 0.00 -6.15 -1.42
N GLU A 20 -0.13 -7.17 -2.26
CA GLU A 20 -0.74 -7.10 -3.58
C GLU A 20 -2.25 -6.85 -3.50
N VAL A 21 -2.92 -7.44 -2.50
CA VAL A 21 -4.35 -7.24 -2.23
C VAL A 21 -4.60 -5.85 -1.65
N CYS A 22 -3.79 -5.43 -0.68
CA CYS A 22 -3.94 -4.13 -0.04
C CYS A 22 -3.17 -3.00 -0.72
N ARG A 23 -2.61 -3.23 -1.91
CA ARG A 23 -1.64 -2.32 -2.54
C ARG A 23 -2.22 -0.94 -2.80
N ILE A 24 -3.46 -0.90 -3.30
CA ILE A 24 -4.19 0.34 -3.55
C ILE A 24 -4.59 1.03 -2.25
N ALA A 25 -5.15 0.30 -1.29
CA ALA A 25 -5.58 0.87 -0.01
C ALA A 25 -4.41 1.43 0.82
N ARG A 26 -3.22 0.80 0.72
CA ARG A 26 -2.00 1.22 1.42
C ARG A 26 -1.11 2.13 0.57
N SER A 27 -1.48 2.43 -0.67
CA SER A 27 -0.63 3.18 -1.62
C SER A 27 -0.04 4.47 -1.03
N LYS A 28 -0.85 5.28 -0.36
CA LYS A 28 -0.39 6.54 0.24
C LYS A 28 0.61 6.36 1.40
N ARG A 29 0.56 5.24 2.13
CA ARG A 29 1.37 4.98 3.34
C ARG A 29 2.50 3.98 3.09
N CYS A 30 2.46 3.23 2.00
CA CYS A 30 3.43 2.22 1.65
C CYS A 30 4.62 2.88 0.93
N SER A 31 5.82 2.72 1.47
CA SER A 31 7.06 3.16 0.82
C SER A 31 7.68 2.06 -0.05
N MET A 32 7.20 0.83 0.08
CA MET A 32 7.67 -0.32 -0.69
C MET A 32 7.32 -0.15 -2.17
N GLY A 33 8.32 -0.26 -3.04
CA GLY A 33 8.19 -0.06 -4.49
C GLY A 33 8.29 1.39 -4.95
N LYS A 34 8.30 2.38 -4.04
CA LYS A 34 8.43 3.82 -4.35
C LYS A 34 9.87 4.33 -4.27
N LYS A 35 10.76 3.76 -5.08
CA LYS A 35 12.17 4.18 -5.11
C LYS A 35 12.48 5.22 -6.20
N ASP A 36 11.73 5.21 -7.31
CA ASP A 36 12.05 6.01 -8.49
C ASP A 36 10.80 6.72 -9.05
N TYR A 37 10.35 7.77 -8.36
CA TYR A 37 9.09 8.49 -8.65
C TYR A 37 8.99 9.02 -10.09
N LYS A 38 10.13 9.39 -10.72
CA LYS A 38 10.16 9.90 -12.09
C LYS A 38 9.76 8.85 -13.13
N LYS A 39 10.01 7.58 -12.83
CA LYS A 39 9.69 6.44 -13.70
C LYS A 39 8.51 5.64 -13.18
N ALA A 40 7.96 6.02 -12.03
CA ALA A 40 6.91 5.27 -11.39
C ALA A 40 5.59 5.50 -12.13
N PRO A 41 4.85 4.44 -12.49
CA PRO A 41 3.56 4.60 -13.12
C PRO A 41 2.59 5.32 -12.19
N GLY A 42 1.63 6.02 -12.78
CA GLY A 42 0.47 6.54 -12.06
C GLY A 42 -0.36 5.41 -11.43
N VAL A 43 -1.34 5.79 -10.62
CA VAL A 43 -2.33 4.83 -10.11
C VAL A 43 -3.27 4.42 -11.24
N GLY A 44 -3.46 3.12 -11.45
CA GLY A 44 -4.32 2.63 -12.52
C GLY A 44 -4.56 1.12 -12.46
N TYR A 45 -5.41 0.63 -13.36
CA TYR A 45 -5.70 -0.79 -13.52
C TYR A 45 -5.42 -1.22 -14.95
N CYS A 46 -4.87 -2.43 -15.13
CA CYS A 46 -4.73 -3.06 -16.43
C CYS A 46 -5.57 -4.31 -16.50
N ALA A 47 -6.53 -4.27 -17.42
CA ALA A 47 -7.41 -5.40 -17.68
C ALA A 47 -6.67 -6.59 -18.29
N SER A 48 -5.68 -6.37 -19.18
CA SER A 48 -4.96 -7.48 -19.84
C SER A 48 -4.07 -8.29 -18.89
N GLN A 49 -3.68 -7.70 -17.75
CA GLN A 49 -2.91 -8.37 -16.71
C GLN A 49 -3.73 -8.60 -15.43
N SER A 50 -5.00 -8.20 -15.43
CA SER A 50 -5.90 -8.23 -14.28
C SER A 50 -5.27 -7.68 -12.98
N MET A 51 -4.54 -6.57 -13.06
CA MET A 51 -3.76 -6.06 -11.93
C MET A 51 -3.83 -4.55 -11.77
N TYR A 52 -3.74 -4.10 -10.51
CA TYR A 52 -3.67 -2.70 -10.13
C TYR A 52 -2.23 -2.25 -9.98
N TYR A 53 -1.90 -1.06 -10.48
CA TYR A 53 -0.60 -0.41 -10.33
C TYR A 53 -0.70 0.83 -9.47
N TYR A 54 0.38 1.09 -8.78
CA TYR A 54 0.58 2.33 -8.06
C TYR A 54 2.10 2.51 -7.93
N GLY A 55 2.59 3.70 -8.26
CA GLY A 55 4.03 4.00 -8.27
C GLY A 55 4.35 5.41 -7.75
N SER A 56 3.47 6.37 -8.02
CA SER A 56 3.55 7.75 -7.51
C SER A 56 3.00 7.88 -6.08
#